data_AF-A0A9Q8WDQ3-F1
#
_entry.id   AF-A0A9Q8WDQ3-F1
#
_cell.length_a   1.000
_cell.length_b   1.000
_cell.length_c   1.000
_cell.angle_alpha   90.00
_cell.angle_beta   90.00
_cell.angle_gamma   90.00
#
_symmetry.space_group_name_H-M   'P 1'
#
loop_
_entity.id
_entity.type
_entity.pdbx_description
1 polymer ?
#
loop_
_entity_poly.entity_id
_entity_poly.type
_entity_poly.pdbx_seq_one_letter_code
_entity_poly.pdbx_strand_id
1 'polypeptide(L)'
;MRLKDFNCVLALLISLGGRENTVGVSGLLLGGALKGGACNFDLVAKFVLKTFPYRNLYGGVMVFPWAQKNAIVQKFVEIIDGNTSGHPEDTGFAAAACLSGGKRISFVVANIEGQSNSTAFAGLEVLPPVVDVRANLPVTSIAAQITSPSGEYQVWSTLTFHNKLGMGCKILSSFDAVIEDIQDQVQDGDDFRIVYLLTPFPTLASNYGGNVLGLNEIHKKNSIVLSIQGILPNMKSVGLSRQRLKEATADIEAYAIATGQLITYLYLNYADQDQRPLATYGEENIRFLKRVAEKYDPGQFFQYSVPGGFRPKDV
;
A
#
# COMPACT_ATOMS: atom_id res chain seq x y z
N MET A 1 19.20 -8.04 -7.73
CA MET A 1 18.91 -8.49 -9.12
C MET A 1 19.00 -7.32 -10.12
N ARG A 2 19.74 -7.42 -11.23
CA ARG A 2 19.84 -6.34 -12.25
C ARG A 2 18.74 -6.48 -13.31
N LEU A 3 18.02 -5.39 -13.61
CA LEU A 3 16.83 -5.39 -14.48
C LEU A 3 17.10 -5.55 -16.00
N LYS A 4 18.17 -6.23 -16.43
CA LYS A 4 18.45 -6.44 -17.87
C LYS A 4 17.95 -7.78 -18.43
N ASP A 5 17.50 -8.69 -17.57
CA ASP A 5 17.14 -10.07 -17.96
C ASP A 5 15.64 -10.25 -18.28
N PHE A 6 14.91 -9.16 -18.55
CA PHE A 6 13.47 -9.19 -18.84
C PHE A 6 13.15 -9.34 -20.33
N ASN A 7 12.71 -10.52 -20.74
CA ASN A 7 12.00 -10.72 -22.01
C ASN A 7 10.54 -10.22 -21.96
N CYS A 8 9.86 -10.16 -23.10
CA CYS A 8 8.55 -9.52 -23.32
C CYS A 8 7.66 -10.44 -24.23
N VAL A 9 6.35 -10.27 -24.45
CA VAL A 9 5.45 -9.09 -24.33
C VAL A 9 4.02 -9.54 -23.90
N LEU A 10 3.21 -8.57 -23.45
CA LEU A 10 1.75 -8.47 -23.65
C LEU A 10 0.76 -9.26 -22.74
N ALA A 11 -0.30 -8.56 -22.31
CA ALA A 11 -1.43 -9.10 -21.55
C ALA A 11 -2.67 -9.28 -22.43
N LEU A 12 -2.99 -10.52 -22.81
CA LEU A 12 -4.16 -10.84 -23.64
C LEU A 12 -5.47 -10.73 -22.82
N LEU A 13 -6.24 -9.66 -23.05
CA LEU A 13 -7.63 -9.56 -22.59
C LEU A 13 -8.59 -10.11 -23.65
N ILE A 14 -9.73 -10.63 -23.19
CA ILE A 14 -10.91 -10.95 -23.98
C ILE A 14 -12.05 -10.15 -23.36
N SER A 15 -12.46 -9.08 -24.04
CA SER A 15 -13.69 -8.33 -23.72
C SER A 15 -14.91 -9.18 -24.09
N LEU A 16 -15.98 -9.08 -23.29
CA LEU A 16 -17.27 -9.71 -23.60
C LEU A 16 -18.16 -8.84 -24.51
N GLY A 17 -17.83 -7.55 -24.67
CA GLY A 17 -18.49 -6.64 -25.63
C GLY A 17 -17.94 -6.77 -27.07
N GLY A 18 -16.73 -7.31 -27.24
CA GLY A 18 -16.13 -7.61 -28.53
C GLY A 18 -14.76 -8.26 -28.39
N ARG A 19 -14.37 -9.16 -29.30
CA ARG A 19 -13.06 -9.84 -29.26
C ARG A 19 -11.89 -8.92 -29.66
N GLU A 20 -11.68 -7.79 -28.98
CA GLU A 20 -10.47 -6.99 -29.11
C GLU A 20 -9.32 -7.61 -28.31
N ASN A 21 -8.43 -8.34 -29.00
CA ASN A 21 -7.13 -8.70 -28.45
C ASN A 21 -6.28 -7.43 -28.26
N THR A 22 -5.51 -7.37 -27.17
CA THR A 22 -4.66 -6.22 -26.81
C THR A 22 -3.47 -5.94 -27.75
N VAL A 23 -3.36 -6.69 -28.85
CA VAL A 23 -2.25 -6.66 -29.82
C VAL A 23 -2.32 -5.44 -30.76
N GLY A 24 -3.50 -4.84 -30.93
CA GLY A 24 -3.70 -3.64 -31.76
C GLY A 24 -3.60 -2.31 -30.99
N VAL A 25 -3.68 -1.18 -31.71
CA VAL A 25 -3.63 0.18 -31.12
C VAL A 25 -4.76 0.42 -30.10
N SER A 26 -5.98 -0.04 -30.41
CA SER A 26 -7.09 -0.18 -29.45
C SER A 26 -6.66 -0.90 -28.17
N GLY A 27 -6.03 -2.06 -28.34
CA GLY A 27 -5.57 -2.94 -27.28
C GLY A 27 -4.51 -2.34 -26.36
N LEU A 28 -3.58 -1.59 -26.93
CA LEU A 28 -2.56 -0.83 -26.21
C LEU A 28 -3.18 0.27 -25.35
N LEU A 29 -4.26 0.91 -25.82
CA LEU A 29 -5.02 1.92 -25.07
C LEU A 29 -5.65 1.34 -23.79
N LEU A 30 -6.42 0.26 -23.93
CA LEU A 30 -7.07 -0.42 -22.81
C LEU A 30 -6.04 -1.05 -21.84
N GLY A 31 -4.97 -1.65 -22.38
CA GLY A 31 -3.89 -2.25 -21.60
C GLY A 31 -3.05 -1.24 -20.80
N GLY A 32 -3.04 0.04 -21.20
CA GLY A 32 -2.50 1.14 -20.40
C GLY A 32 -3.44 1.54 -19.27
N ALA A 33 -4.72 1.76 -19.57
CA ALA A 33 -5.73 2.19 -18.60
C ALA A 33 -5.94 1.20 -17.45
N LEU A 34 -5.96 -0.11 -17.74
CA LEU A 34 -6.13 -1.15 -16.72
C LEU A 34 -4.99 -1.20 -15.69
N LYS A 35 -3.81 -0.63 -16.00
CA LYS A 35 -2.69 -0.51 -15.06
C LYS A 35 -2.86 0.74 -14.19
N GLY A 36 -3.82 0.68 -13.29
CA GLY A 36 -4.10 1.72 -12.28
C GLY A 36 -5.52 2.29 -12.34
N GLY A 37 -6.22 2.17 -13.47
CA GLY A 37 -7.59 2.63 -13.66
C GLY A 37 -8.68 1.74 -13.05
N ALA A 38 -8.32 0.67 -12.33
CA ALA A 38 -9.24 -0.29 -11.70
C ALA A 38 -10.28 -0.89 -12.69
N CYS A 39 -11.43 -1.32 -12.19
CA CYS A 39 -12.48 -2.04 -12.93
C CYS A 39 -13.41 -1.10 -13.72
N ASN A 40 -12.89 -0.07 -14.37
CA ASN A 40 -13.69 1.02 -14.96
C ASN A 40 -14.05 0.88 -16.45
N PHE A 41 -13.62 -0.19 -17.12
CA PHE A 41 -13.66 -0.29 -18.59
C PHE A 41 -14.32 -1.55 -19.11
N ASP A 42 -14.05 -2.71 -18.49
CA ASP A 42 -14.58 -4.02 -18.89
C ASP A 42 -14.29 -5.06 -17.79
N LEU A 43 -14.84 -6.26 -17.93
CA LEU A 43 -14.50 -7.45 -17.16
C LEU A 43 -13.16 -8.05 -17.63
N VAL A 44 -12.19 -8.17 -16.72
CA VAL A 44 -10.92 -8.84 -17.01
C VAL A 44 -11.02 -10.34 -16.75
N ALA A 45 -11.29 -11.13 -17.79
CA ALA A 45 -11.39 -12.59 -17.69
C ALA A 45 -10.04 -13.33 -17.63
N LYS A 46 -8.93 -12.68 -18.03
CA LYS A 46 -7.58 -13.28 -18.03
C LYS A 46 -6.51 -12.23 -17.80
N PHE A 47 -5.55 -12.55 -16.94
CA PHE A 47 -4.28 -11.83 -16.82
C PHE A 47 -3.15 -12.64 -17.45
N VAL A 48 -2.19 -11.95 -18.06
CA VAL A 48 -0.85 -12.51 -18.36
C VAL A 48 0.14 -11.62 -17.65
N LEU A 49 0.91 -12.20 -16.73
CA LEU A 49 1.82 -11.50 -15.84
C LEU A 49 3.25 -11.87 -16.19
N LYS A 50 4.18 -10.92 -16.04
CA LYS A 50 5.62 -11.24 -16.02
C LYS A 50 5.91 -11.99 -14.72
N THR A 51 6.59 -13.13 -14.82
CA THR A 51 7.07 -13.90 -13.68
C THR A 51 8.56 -13.64 -13.45
N PHE A 52 9.05 -14.04 -12.29
CA PHE A 52 10.46 -14.07 -11.93
C PHE A 52 10.87 -15.51 -11.56
N PRO A 53 12.16 -15.88 -11.64
CA PRO A 53 12.62 -17.21 -11.25
C PRO A 53 12.26 -17.53 -9.80
N TYR A 54 11.60 -18.67 -9.57
CA TYR A 54 11.27 -19.12 -8.23
C TYR A 54 12.54 -19.31 -7.38
N ARG A 55 12.51 -18.77 -6.16
CA ARG A 55 13.47 -19.01 -5.09
C ARG A 55 12.76 -18.79 -3.76
N ASN A 56 13.24 -19.44 -2.72
CA ASN A 56 12.94 -18.98 -1.37
C ASN A 56 13.66 -17.65 -1.12
N LEU A 57 13.09 -16.87 -0.22
CA LEU A 57 13.59 -15.60 0.26
C LEU A 57 13.77 -15.70 1.78
N TYR A 58 14.75 -15.00 2.34
CA TYR A 58 14.98 -15.05 3.77
C TYR A 58 14.26 -13.90 4.43
N GLY A 59 13.33 -14.17 5.34
CA GLY A 59 12.51 -13.13 5.94
C GLY A 59 11.29 -13.67 6.68
N GLY A 60 10.48 -12.75 7.19
CA GLY A 60 9.27 -13.04 7.94
C GLY A 60 8.86 -11.87 8.82
N VAL A 61 7.79 -12.06 9.60
CA VAL A 61 7.32 -11.09 10.59
C VAL A 61 8.20 -11.14 11.85
N MET A 62 8.69 -9.97 12.28
CA MET A 62 9.14 -9.74 13.65
C MET A 62 8.13 -8.85 14.38
N VAL A 63 7.83 -9.13 15.64
CA VAL A 63 6.96 -8.30 16.51
C VAL A 63 7.75 -7.90 17.76
N PHE A 64 7.71 -6.62 18.09
CA PHE A 64 8.47 -6.02 19.19
C PHE A 64 7.54 -5.35 20.22
N PRO A 65 7.98 -5.22 21.48
CA PRO A 65 7.32 -4.38 22.47
C PRO A 65 7.19 -2.93 21.99
N TRP A 66 6.08 -2.25 22.34
CA TRP A 66 5.84 -0.85 21.91
C TRP A 66 6.96 0.12 22.32
N ALA A 67 7.69 -0.16 23.40
CA ALA A 67 8.85 0.61 23.82
C ALA A 67 9.96 0.73 22.74
N GLN A 68 10.05 -0.23 21.80
CA GLN A 68 11.06 -0.23 20.73
C GLN A 68 10.61 0.52 19.46
N LYS A 69 9.40 1.10 19.44
CA LYS A 69 8.78 1.72 18.25
C LYS A 69 9.67 2.69 17.47
N ASN A 70 10.40 3.56 18.18
CA ASN A 70 11.27 4.56 17.55
C ASN A 70 12.46 3.92 16.83
N ALA A 71 13.06 2.88 17.43
CA ALA A 71 14.18 2.16 16.82
C ALA A 71 13.72 1.36 15.58
N ILE A 72 12.54 0.75 15.62
CA ILE A 72 11.98 0.02 14.48
C ILE A 72 11.59 0.96 13.34
N VAL A 73 10.98 2.11 13.61
CA VAL A 73 10.69 3.13 12.58
C VAL A 73 11.98 3.71 12.00
N GLN A 74 13.02 3.93 12.81
CA GLN A 74 14.33 4.33 12.29
C GLN A 74 14.92 3.26 11.36
N LYS A 75 14.90 1.98 11.75
CA LYS A 75 15.37 0.87 10.90
C LYS A 75 14.60 0.75 9.59
N PHE A 76 13.28 0.95 9.61
CA PHE A 76 12.45 0.98 8.42
C PHE A 76 12.84 2.11 7.45
N VAL A 77 13.08 3.33 7.97
CA VAL A 77 13.55 4.48 7.19
C VAL A 77 14.95 4.21 6.60
N GLU A 78 15.87 3.64 7.39
CA GLU A 78 17.24 3.28 6.96
C GLU A 78 17.22 2.28 5.80
N ILE A 79 16.36 1.25 5.85
CA ILE A 79 16.27 0.22 4.80
C ILE A 79 15.76 0.79 3.48
N ILE A 80 14.77 1.69 3.50
CA ILE A 80 14.27 2.34 2.27
C ILE A 80 15.39 3.10 1.54
N ASP A 81 16.27 3.78 2.26
CA ASP A 81 17.39 4.52 1.68
C ASP A 81 18.57 3.58 1.31
N GLY A 82 18.81 2.53 2.09
CA GLY A 82 19.78 1.47 1.78
C GLY A 82 19.46 0.72 0.48
N ASN A 83 18.19 0.42 0.23
CA ASN A 83 17.71 -0.21 -1.00
C ASN A 83 18.09 0.58 -2.26
N THR A 84 18.11 1.91 -2.15
CA THR A 84 18.45 2.83 -3.25
C THR A 84 19.96 2.99 -3.39
N SER A 85 20.72 2.69 -2.34
CA SER A 85 22.18 2.82 -2.26
C SER A 85 22.94 1.59 -2.75
N GLY A 86 22.24 0.52 -3.15
CA GLY A 86 22.85 -0.68 -3.71
C GLY A 86 22.17 -2.00 -3.40
N HIS A 87 21.17 -2.01 -2.50
CA HIS A 87 20.52 -3.22 -1.97
C HIS A 87 19.06 -3.42 -2.38
N PRO A 88 18.69 -3.40 -3.68
CA PRO A 88 17.30 -3.58 -4.12
C PRO A 88 16.72 -4.97 -3.81
N GLU A 89 17.56 -5.91 -3.36
CA GLU A 89 17.15 -7.22 -2.84
C GLU A 89 16.56 -7.19 -1.43
N ASP A 90 16.90 -6.17 -0.63
CA ASP A 90 16.38 -5.98 0.72
C ASP A 90 15.03 -5.25 0.66
N THR A 91 14.11 -5.59 1.55
CA THR A 91 12.80 -4.92 1.64
C THR A 91 12.13 -5.18 2.98
N GLY A 92 11.18 -4.32 3.34
CA GLY A 92 10.33 -4.55 4.49
C GLY A 92 9.28 -3.46 4.68
N PHE A 93 8.26 -3.76 5.48
CA PHE A 93 7.23 -2.82 5.89
C PHE A 93 7.00 -2.91 7.40
N ALA A 94 6.81 -1.76 8.03
CA ALA A 94 6.59 -1.66 9.47
C ALA A 94 5.10 -1.40 9.75
N ALA A 95 4.57 -1.92 10.85
CA ALA A 95 3.21 -1.59 11.28
C ALA A 95 3.14 -1.35 12.78
N ALA A 96 2.57 -0.21 13.18
CA ALA A 96 2.09 0.01 14.54
C ALA A 96 0.69 -0.60 14.65
N ALA A 97 0.45 -1.42 15.67
CA ALA A 97 -0.82 -2.12 15.84
C ALA A 97 -1.25 -2.12 17.30
N CYS A 98 -2.53 -1.85 17.56
CA CYS A 98 -3.15 -2.06 18.85
C CYS A 98 -4.16 -3.19 18.67
N LEU A 99 -3.89 -4.28 19.38
CA LEU A 99 -4.68 -5.51 19.41
C LEU A 99 -5.17 -5.71 20.84
N SER A 100 -5.97 -6.74 21.10
CA SER A 100 -6.44 -7.08 22.46
C SER A 100 -5.31 -7.32 23.47
N GLY A 101 -4.08 -7.61 23.01
CA GLY A 101 -2.86 -7.66 23.82
C GLY A 101 -2.12 -6.31 24.03
N GLY A 102 -2.73 -5.20 23.66
CA GLY A 102 -2.19 -3.83 23.71
C GLY A 102 -1.30 -3.44 22.51
N LYS A 103 -0.72 -2.23 22.58
CA LYS A 103 0.14 -1.65 21.53
C LYS A 103 1.37 -2.52 21.25
N ARG A 104 1.71 -2.73 19.97
CA ARG A 104 2.90 -3.43 19.45
C ARG A 104 3.40 -2.72 18.20
N ILE A 105 4.67 -2.95 17.86
CA ILE A 105 5.18 -2.63 16.53
C ILE A 105 5.70 -3.91 15.88
N SER A 106 5.37 -4.13 14.61
CA SER A 106 5.95 -5.20 13.81
C SER A 106 6.83 -4.63 12.72
N PHE A 107 7.80 -5.45 12.31
CA PHE A 107 8.59 -5.21 11.12
C PHE A 107 8.64 -6.51 10.31
N VAL A 108 8.08 -6.49 9.12
CA VAL A 108 8.26 -7.56 8.15
C VAL A 108 9.48 -7.21 7.34
N VAL A 109 10.52 -8.04 7.40
CA VAL A 109 11.79 -7.86 6.69
C VAL A 109 12.07 -9.08 5.83
N ALA A 110 12.57 -8.85 4.62
CA ALA A 110 12.94 -9.91 3.69
C ALA A 110 14.10 -9.50 2.77
N ASN A 111 14.96 -10.48 2.48
CA ASN A 111 15.92 -10.44 1.39
C ASN A 111 15.43 -11.38 0.27
N ILE A 112 15.10 -10.83 -0.90
CA ILE A 112 14.52 -11.59 -2.02
C ILE A 112 15.54 -12.55 -2.69
N GLU A 113 16.83 -12.43 -2.36
CA GLU A 113 17.89 -13.32 -2.85
C GLU A 113 18.28 -14.41 -1.82
N GLY A 114 17.54 -14.54 -0.72
CA GLY A 114 17.70 -15.61 0.26
C GLY A 114 18.85 -15.42 1.26
N GLN A 115 19.49 -14.25 1.29
CA GLN A 115 20.59 -13.95 2.20
C GLN A 115 20.07 -13.65 3.61
N SER A 116 20.57 -14.35 4.64
CA SER A 116 20.14 -14.16 6.02
C SER A 116 20.91 -13.08 6.79
N ASN A 117 22.00 -12.57 6.20
CA ASN A 117 22.93 -11.61 6.78
C ASN A 117 23.03 -10.31 5.95
N SER A 118 21.96 -9.94 5.24
CA SER A 118 21.88 -8.71 4.46
C SER A 118 21.63 -7.46 5.33
N THR A 119 21.66 -6.28 4.70
CA THR A 119 21.50 -5.00 5.40
C THR A 119 20.11 -4.80 6.02
N ALA A 120 19.08 -5.46 5.49
CA ALA A 120 17.74 -5.51 6.06
C ALA A 120 17.67 -6.02 7.51
N PHE A 121 18.65 -6.80 7.94
CA PHE A 121 18.68 -7.38 9.29
C PHE A 121 19.63 -6.67 10.24
N ALA A 122 20.56 -5.85 9.71
CA ALA A 122 21.68 -5.27 10.44
C ALA A 122 21.23 -4.35 11.60
N GLY A 123 21.51 -4.79 12.82
CA GLY A 123 21.14 -4.11 14.05
C GLY A 123 19.75 -4.44 14.58
N LEU A 124 19.05 -5.43 14.00
CA LEU A 124 17.86 -6.01 14.64
C LEU A 124 18.26 -6.98 15.78
N GLU A 125 19.46 -7.56 15.74
CA GLU A 125 20.00 -8.43 16.80
C GLU A 125 20.17 -7.75 18.18
N VAL A 126 20.18 -6.41 18.26
CA VAL A 126 20.18 -5.67 19.55
C VAL A 126 18.77 -5.24 19.99
N LEU A 127 17.74 -5.53 19.21
CA LEU A 127 16.34 -5.22 19.47
C LEU A 127 15.58 -6.54 19.71
N PRO A 128 15.41 -6.99 20.97
CA PRO A 128 14.81 -8.29 21.24
C PRO A 128 13.31 -8.30 20.87
N PRO A 129 12.87 -9.15 19.92
CA PRO A 129 11.46 -9.29 19.58
C PRO A 129 10.73 -10.19 20.58
N VAL A 130 9.40 -10.07 20.62
CA VAL A 130 8.50 -11.03 21.30
C VAL A 130 8.03 -12.15 20.36
N VAL A 131 8.10 -11.93 19.05
CA VAL A 131 7.88 -12.95 18.00
C VAL A 131 8.91 -12.71 16.90
N ASP A 132 9.63 -13.76 16.51
CA ASP A 132 10.46 -13.77 15.31
C ASP A 132 10.16 -15.07 14.55
N VAL A 133 9.56 -14.93 13.36
CA VAL A 133 9.27 -16.06 12.47
C VAL A 133 10.01 -15.92 11.13
N ARG A 134 11.16 -15.23 11.14
CA ARG A 134 12.05 -15.17 9.97
C ARG A 134 12.65 -16.54 9.67
N ALA A 135 12.55 -16.96 8.42
CA ALA A 135 13.17 -18.18 7.92
C ALA A 135 13.43 -18.09 6.41
N ASN A 136 14.05 -19.12 5.84
CA ASN A 136 14.19 -19.28 4.40
C ASN A 136 12.88 -19.82 3.80
N LEU A 137 11.99 -18.93 3.39
CA LEU A 137 10.58 -19.20 3.08
C LEU A 137 10.23 -18.93 1.61
N PRO A 138 9.23 -19.61 1.02
CA PRO A 138 8.61 -19.13 -0.20
C PRO A 138 7.82 -17.84 0.09
N VAL A 139 7.69 -16.97 -0.91
CA VAL A 139 6.92 -15.71 -0.78
C VAL A 139 5.48 -15.92 -0.29
N THR A 140 4.87 -17.05 -0.63
CA THR A 140 3.53 -17.46 -0.18
C THR A 140 3.44 -17.69 1.32
N SER A 141 4.50 -18.18 1.97
CA SER A 141 4.53 -18.36 3.42
C SER A 141 4.64 -17.04 4.16
N ILE A 142 5.41 -16.06 3.65
CA ILE A 142 5.42 -14.71 4.24
C ILE A 142 4.07 -14.01 4.02
N ALA A 143 3.47 -14.14 2.83
CA ALA A 143 2.13 -13.62 2.57
C ALA A 143 1.07 -14.22 3.54
N ALA A 144 1.16 -15.51 3.86
CA ALA A 144 0.27 -16.16 4.83
C ALA A 144 0.44 -15.62 6.27
N GLN A 145 1.63 -15.14 6.66
CA GLN A 145 1.87 -14.55 7.99
C GLN A 145 1.18 -13.18 8.19
N ILE A 146 0.74 -12.52 7.11
CA ILE A 146 0.17 -11.16 7.14
C ILE A 146 -1.30 -11.11 6.65
N THR A 147 -1.90 -12.26 6.36
CA THR A 147 -3.31 -12.38 5.99
C THR A 147 -4.21 -12.07 7.19
N SER A 148 -5.14 -11.14 7.02
CA SER A 148 -6.22 -10.90 8.00
C SER A 148 -7.44 -11.80 7.71
N PRO A 149 -8.25 -12.15 8.74
CA PRO A 149 -9.50 -12.87 8.53
C PRO A 149 -10.52 -12.04 7.74
N SER A 150 -11.54 -12.71 7.21
CA SER A 150 -12.67 -12.10 6.51
C SER A 150 -13.90 -11.97 7.42
N GLY A 151 -14.80 -11.04 7.11
CA GLY A 151 -16.08 -10.84 7.81
C GLY A 151 -16.14 -9.66 8.76
N GLU A 152 -15.09 -8.84 8.81
CA GLU A 152 -14.96 -7.68 9.69
C GLU A 152 -15.31 -6.37 8.99
N TYR A 153 -15.72 -5.35 9.76
CA TYR A 153 -15.92 -4.01 9.24
C TYR A 153 -14.60 -3.25 9.26
N GLN A 154 -14.33 -2.47 8.21
CA GLN A 154 -13.08 -1.73 8.09
C GLN A 154 -13.33 -0.25 7.77
N VAL A 155 -12.49 0.58 8.38
CA VAL A 155 -12.36 2.01 8.12
C VAL A 155 -10.91 2.23 7.68
N TRP A 156 -10.69 2.79 6.51
CA TRP A 156 -9.35 3.00 5.96
C TRP A 156 -9.03 4.50 5.81
N SER A 157 -7.76 4.81 5.65
CA SER A 157 -7.29 6.03 5.02
C SER A 157 -5.86 5.85 4.53
N THR A 158 -5.42 6.68 3.59
CA THR A 158 -4.05 6.64 3.07
C THR A 158 -3.45 8.02 2.86
N LEU A 159 -2.13 8.11 2.99
CA LEU A 159 -1.30 9.27 2.63
C LEU A 159 0.02 8.74 2.04
N THR A 160 0.64 9.54 1.16
CA THR A 160 2.00 9.28 0.67
C THR A 160 2.92 10.43 1.07
N PHE A 161 4.12 10.12 1.55
CA PHE A 161 5.10 11.15 1.95
C PHE A 161 6.53 10.66 1.75
N HIS A 162 7.48 11.59 1.66
CA HIS A 162 8.90 11.30 1.54
C HIS A 162 9.46 10.57 2.76
N ASN A 163 10.40 9.64 2.51
CA ASN A 163 11.05 8.85 3.54
C ASN A 163 11.84 9.75 4.52
N LYS A 164 11.26 9.97 5.71
CA LYS A 164 11.84 10.80 6.78
C LYS A 164 11.45 10.27 8.16
N LEU A 165 12.45 10.19 9.04
CA LEU A 165 12.25 9.80 10.43
C LEU A 165 11.20 10.66 11.16
N GLY A 166 11.18 11.98 10.91
CA GLY A 166 10.18 12.89 11.48
C GLY A 166 8.73 12.54 11.11
N MET A 167 8.47 12.09 9.89
CA MET A 167 7.16 11.58 9.49
C MET A 167 6.80 10.31 10.25
N GLY A 168 7.75 9.37 10.37
CA GLY A 168 7.57 8.15 11.16
C GLY A 168 7.26 8.44 12.64
N CYS A 169 7.97 9.39 13.26
CA CYS A 169 7.67 9.84 14.62
C CYS A 169 6.27 10.47 14.75
N LYS A 170 5.87 11.35 13.82
CA LYS A 170 4.52 11.95 13.80
C LYS A 170 3.43 10.88 13.71
N ILE A 171 3.63 9.86 12.88
CA ILE A 171 2.70 8.74 12.70
C ILE A 171 2.57 7.91 13.98
N LEU A 172 3.68 7.62 14.67
CA LEU A 172 3.64 6.93 15.97
C LEU A 172 2.95 7.76 17.07
N SER A 173 3.17 9.07 17.12
CA SER A 173 2.48 9.97 18.06
C SER A 173 0.98 10.08 17.79
N SER A 174 0.59 10.19 16.50
CA SER A 174 -0.81 10.20 16.08
C SER A 174 -1.50 8.87 16.41
N PHE A 175 -0.82 7.74 16.19
CA PHE A 175 -1.27 6.42 16.59
C PHE A 175 -1.48 6.31 18.12
N ASP A 176 -0.51 6.75 18.94
CA ASP A 176 -0.67 6.73 20.40
C ASP A 176 -1.89 7.53 20.86
N ALA A 177 -2.09 8.74 20.33
CA ALA A 177 -3.23 9.61 20.64
C ALA A 177 -4.57 8.98 20.23
N VAL A 178 -4.67 8.38 19.04
CA VAL A 178 -5.90 7.68 18.59
C VAL A 178 -6.27 6.51 19.50
N ILE A 179 -5.27 5.78 20.02
CA ILE A 179 -5.55 4.71 21.00
C ILE A 179 -6.03 5.29 22.33
N GLU A 180 -5.37 6.33 22.82
CA GLU A 180 -5.72 6.98 24.09
C GLU A 180 -7.12 7.61 24.05
N ASP A 181 -7.54 8.19 22.91
CA ASP A 181 -8.88 8.73 22.71
C ASP A 181 -9.99 7.67 22.62
N ILE A 182 -9.70 6.48 22.08
CA ILE A 182 -10.73 5.48 21.74
C ILE A 182 -10.84 4.36 22.77
N GLN A 183 -9.77 4.01 23.49
CA GLN A 183 -9.73 2.83 24.37
C GLN A 183 -10.88 2.79 25.40
N ASP A 184 -11.23 3.92 26.01
CA ASP A 184 -12.30 4.00 27.03
C ASP A 184 -13.72 4.03 26.43
N GLN A 185 -13.84 4.11 25.09
CA GLN A 185 -15.11 4.16 24.36
C GLN A 185 -15.48 2.81 23.69
N VAL A 186 -14.55 1.86 23.67
CA VAL A 186 -14.78 0.50 23.16
C VAL A 186 -15.20 -0.40 24.32
N GLN A 187 -16.13 -1.33 24.08
CA GLN A 187 -16.58 -2.25 25.12
C GLN A 187 -15.57 -3.40 25.32
N ASP A 188 -15.31 -3.77 26.57
CA ASP A 188 -14.52 -4.96 26.90
C ASP A 188 -15.04 -6.20 26.15
N GLY A 189 -14.18 -6.82 25.35
CA GLY A 189 -14.48 -8.02 24.57
C GLY A 189 -14.79 -7.79 23.08
N ASP A 190 -14.95 -6.55 22.61
CA ASP A 190 -14.93 -6.26 21.17
C ASP A 190 -13.48 -6.42 20.65
N ASP A 191 -13.24 -7.22 19.59
CA ASP A 191 -11.93 -7.30 18.90
C ASP A 191 -11.69 -6.07 18.01
N PHE A 192 -11.67 -4.90 18.65
CA PHE A 192 -11.36 -3.62 18.02
C PHE A 192 -9.85 -3.50 17.82
N ARG A 193 -9.42 -3.25 16.58
CA ARG A 193 -8.00 -3.19 16.23
C ARG A 193 -7.70 -1.94 15.40
N ILE A 194 -6.65 -1.20 15.77
CA ILE A 194 -6.10 -0.12 14.93
C ILE A 194 -4.74 -0.57 14.40
N VAL A 195 -4.51 -0.38 13.10
CA VAL A 195 -3.25 -0.71 12.42
C VAL A 195 -2.83 0.46 11.54
N TYR A 196 -1.63 0.98 11.78
CA TYR A 196 -0.96 1.97 10.93
C TYR A 196 0.19 1.25 10.23
N LEU A 197 0.00 0.91 8.95
CA LEU A 197 0.95 0.19 8.11
C LEU A 197 1.75 1.17 7.24
N LEU A 198 3.07 1.12 7.35
CA LEU A 198 4.02 1.91 6.57
C LEU A 198 4.65 1.02 5.49
N THR A 199 4.22 1.21 4.24
CA THR A 199 4.70 0.44 3.09
C THR A 199 5.79 1.23 2.35
N PRO A 200 6.95 0.62 2.02
CA PRO A 200 8.04 1.31 1.33
C PRO A 200 7.62 1.66 -0.10
N PHE A 201 7.89 2.89 -0.52
CA PHE A 201 7.63 3.38 -1.87
C PHE A 201 8.93 3.95 -2.47
N PRO A 202 9.83 3.08 -2.97
CA PRO A 202 11.09 3.52 -3.56
C PRO A 202 10.88 4.08 -4.97
N THR A 203 11.74 5.00 -5.39
CA THR A 203 11.66 5.65 -6.73
C THR A 203 11.63 4.67 -7.91
N LEU A 204 12.14 3.45 -7.73
CA LEU A 204 12.04 2.36 -8.71
C LEU A 204 10.59 2.07 -9.13
N ALA A 205 9.59 2.30 -8.27
CA ALA A 205 8.18 2.16 -8.60
C ALA A 205 7.74 3.07 -9.78
N SER A 206 8.32 4.27 -9.90
CA SER A 206 8.02 5.21 -10.98
C SER A 206 8.53 4.71 -12.33
N ASN A 207 9.67 3.99 -12.35
CA ASN A 207 10.31 3.53 -13.58
C ASN A 207 9.49 2.49 -14.38
N TYR A 208 8.46 1.88 -13.78
CA TYR A 208 7.57 0.92 -14.47
C TYR A 208 6.47 1.64 -15.26
N GLY A 209 6.88 2.38 -16.29
CA GLY A 209 5.98 3.17 -17.15
C GLY A 209 4.93 2.38 -17.94
N GLY A 210 4.08 3.11 -18.66
CA GLY A 210 2.91 2.53 -19.36
C GLY A 210 1.80 2.11 -18.40
N ASN A 211 1.70 2.82 -17.27
CA ASN A 211 0.61 2.80 -16.28
C ASN A 211 0.04 4.23 -16.17
N VAL A 212 -1.13 4.40 -15.55
CA VAL A 212 -1.82 5.71 -15.46
C VAL A 212 -1.60 6.47 -14.14
N LEU A 213 -0.63 6.08 -13.30
CA LEU A 213 -0.51 6.54 -11.91
C LEU A 213 0.16 7.93 -11.74
N GLY A 214 0.64 8.57 -12.81
CA GLY A 214 1.27 9.91 -12.77
C GLY A 214 2.64 10.00 -12.08
N LEU A 215 3.18 8.88 -11.57
CA LEU A 215 4.31 8.87 -10.62
C LEU A 215 5.60 9.54 -11.11
N ASN A 216 5.87 9.55 -12.41
CA ASN A 216 7.08 10.14 -13.00
C ASN A 216 7.26 11.64 -12.66
N GLU A 217 6.16 12.37 -12.47
CA GLU A 217 6.20 13.80 -12.24
C GLU A 217 6.38 14.14 -10.75
N ILE A 218 5.72 13.36 -9.87
CA ILE A 218 5.55 13.64 -8.44
C ILE A 218 6.42 12.77 -7.52
N HIS A 219 6.83 11.58 -7.95
CA HIS A 219 7.55 10.61 -7.11
C HIS A 219 9.02 10.47 -7.54
N LYS A 220 9.82 11.45 -7.11
CA LYS A 220 11.25 11.64 -7.46
C LYS A 220 12.24 11.35 -6.32
N LYS A 221 11.74 10.99 -5.14
CA LYS A 221 12.52 10.63 -3.94
C LYS A 221 11.86 9.42 -3.30
N ASN A 222 12.62 8.66 -2.52
CA ASN A 222 12.05 7.56 -1.75
C ASN A 222 11.00 8.06 -0.78
N SER A 223 9.99 7.24 -0.60
CA SER A 223 8.75 7.59 0.06
C SER A 223 8.15 6.40 0.78
N ILE A 224 7.08 6.67 1.51
CA ILE A 224 6.28 5.71 2.25
C ILE A 224 4.83 5.96 1.85
N VAL A 225 4.11 4.87 1.58
CA VAL A 225 2.64 4.87 1.52
C VAL A 225 2.15 4.38 2.89
N LEU A 226 1.40 5.23 3.59
CA LEU A 226 0.75 4.90 4.85
C LEU A 226 -0.65 4.37 4.59
N SER A 227 -1.02 3.31 5.29
CA SER A 227 -2.41 2.87 5.48
C SER A 227 -2.77 3.02 6.95
N ILE A 228 -3.82 3.78 7.22
CA ILE A 228 -4.47 3.91 8.53
C ILE A 228 -5.70 3.03 8.50
N GLN A 229 -5.83 2.09 9.44
CA GLN A 229 -6.92 1.12 9.46
C GLN A 229 -7.53 1.00 10.85
N GLY A 230 -8.87 1.05 10.90
CA GLY A 230 -9.67 0.54 12.00
C GLY A 230 -10.37 -0.73 11.54
N ILE A 231 -10.16 -1.84 12.25
CA ILE A 231 -10.75 -3.15 11.99
C ILE A 231 -11.66 -3.49 13.17
N LEU A 232 -12.91 -3.80 12.87
CA LEU A 232 -14.02 -3.66 13.81
C LEU A 232 -14.94 -4.90 13.75
N PRO A 233 -15.32 -5.48 14.90
CA PRO A 233 -16.17 -6.68 14.91
C PRO A 233 -17.64 -6.35 14.59
N ASN A 234 -18.05 -5.09 14.70
CA ASN A 234 -19.44 -4.68 14.54
C ASN A 234 -19.57 -3.23 14.00
N MET A 235 -20.77 -2.88 13.52
CA MET A 235 -21.07 -1.57 12.92
C MET A 235 -21.12 -0.39 13.92
N LYS A 236 -21.27 -0.64 15.24
CA LYS A 236 -21.50 0.44 16.23
C LYS A 236 -20.29 1.40 16.28
N SER A 237 -19.09 0.84 16.28
CA SER A 237 -17.84 1.58 16.41
C SER A 237 -17.31 2.16 15.09
N VAL A 238 -17.97 1.87 13.95
CA VAL A 238 -17.56 2.37 12.61
C VAL A 238 -17.64 3.89 12.53
N GLY A 239 -18.67 4.50 13.11
CA GLY A 239 -18.83 5.97 13.10
C GLY A 239 -17.70 6.68 13.86
N LEU A 240 -17.46 6.26 15.11
CA LEU A 240 -16.40 6.78 15.97
C LEU A 240 -15.01 6.56 15.34
N SER A 241 -14.74 5.34 14.87
CA SER A 241 -13.47 5.01 14.22
C SER A 241 -13.23 5.86 12.97
N ARG A 242 -14.24 6.03 12.08
CA ARG A 242 -14.12 6.90 10.91
C ARG A 242 -13.86 8.35 11.28
N GLN A 243 -14.52 8.89 12.29
CA GLN A 243 -14.26 10.26 12.75
C GLN A 243 -12.80 10.42 13.21
N ARG A 244 -12.36 9.60 14.17
CA ARG A 244 -11.03 9.73 14.79
C ARG A 244 -9.89 9.44 13.82
N LEU A 245 -10.04 8.44 12.95
CA LEU A 245 -9.03 8.14 11.93
C LEU A 245 -8.96 9.22 10.84
N LYS A 246 -10.07 9.89 10.53
CA LYS A 246 -10.08 11.05 9.63
C LYS A 246 -9.40 12.27 10.24
N GLU A 247 -9.67 12.56 11.51
CA GLU A 247 -9.01 13.63 12.27
C GLU A 247 -7.49 13.39 12.34
N ALA A 248 -7.06 12.15 12.66
CA ALA A 248 -5.66 11.74 12.66
C ALA A 248 -4.99 11.83 11.28
N THR A 249 -5.70 11.44 10.21
CA THR A 249 -5.20 11.57 8.84
C THR A 249 -4.96 13.04 8.48
N ALA A 250 -5.90 13.93 8.79
CA ALA A 250 -5.75 15.37 8.53
C ALA A 250 -4.59 16.00 9.32
N ASP A 251 -4.36 15.57 10.56
CA ASP A 251 -3.23 15.98 11.40
C ASP A 251 -1.86 15.52 10.85
N ILE A 252 -1.78 14.27 10.35
CA ILE A 252 -0.57 13.76 9.67
C ILE A 252 -0.35 14.48 8.34
N GLU A 253 -1.39 14.73 7.56
CA GLU A 253 -1.34 15.46 6.28
C GLU A 253 -0.86 16.91 6.51
N ALA A 254 -1.44 17.63 7.48
CA ALA A 254 -1.04 18.99 7.81
C ALA A 254 0.45 19.08 8.21
N TYR A 255 0.95 18.12 8.99
CA TYR A 255 2.37 18.03 9.31
C TYR A 255 3.24 17.71 8.07
N ALA A 256 2.78 16.81 7.19
CA ALA A 256 3.48 16.48 5.94
C ALA A 256 3.55 17.69 4.99
N ILE A 257 2.51 18.53 4.94
CA ILE A 257 2.49 19.80 4.19
C ILE A 257 3.47 20.79 4.83
N ALA A 258 3.35 21.05 6.13
CA ALA A 258 4.16 22.04 6.85
C ALA A 258 5.67 21.71 6.82
N THR A 259 6.03 20.42 6.73
CA THR A 259 7.42 19.96 6.63
C THR A 259 7.89 19.71 5.19
N GLY A 260 7.04 19.92 4.18
CA GLY A 260 7.38 19.72 2.77
C GLY A 260 7.67 18.26 2.40
N GLN A 261 7.03 17.31 3.08
CA GLN A 261 7.19 15.86 2.85
C GLN A 261 5.99 15.21 2.17
N LEU A 262 4.82 15.85 2.09
CA LEU A 262 3.63 15.28 1.43
C LEU A 262 3.90 15.03 -0.07
N ILE A 263 3.45 13.88 -0.56
CA ILE A 263 3.26 13.61 -1.99
C ILE A 263 1.75 13.50 -2.24
N THR A 264 1.27 14.19 -3.28
CA THR A 264 -0.16 14.25 -3.63
C THR A 264 -0.76 12.90 -4.03
N TYR A 265 0.06 11.91 -4.39
CA TYR A 265 -0.38 10.55 -4.72
C TYR A 265 -1.11 9.89 -3.54
N LEU A 266 -2.27 9.30 -3.82
CA LEU A 266 -2.98 8.45 -2.88
C LEU A 266 -3.08 7.03 -3.46
N TYR A 267 -2.62 6.03 -2.71
CA TYR A 267 -2.63 4.66 -3.17
C TYR A 267 -4.06 4.09 -3.10
N LEU A 268 -4.66 3.90 -4.28
CA LEU A 268 -6.07 3.54 -4.45
C LEU A 268 -6.53 2.34 -3.60
N ASN A 269 -5.66 1.36 -3.38
CA ASN A 269 -6.00 0.15 -2.62
C ASN A 269 -6.04 0.36 -1.09
N TYR A 270 -5.68 1.54 -0.56
CA TYR A 270 -5.77 1.91 0.86
C TYR A 270 -6.70 3.10 1.13
N ALA A 271 -7.33 3.66 0.10
CA ALA A 271 -8.21 4.81 0.24
C ALA A 271 -9.63 4.40 0.68
N ASP A 272 -10.24 5.12 1.64
CA ASP A 272 -11.68 5.02 1.92
C ASP A 272 -12.48 5.92 0.95
N GLN A 273 -13.79 5.74 0.92
CA GLN A 273 -14.76 6.37 0.02
C GLN A 273 -14.77 7.91 0.03
N ASP A 274 -14.22 8.56 1.07
CA ASP A 274 -14.14 10.02 1.16
C ASP A 274 -12.84 10.62 0.59
N GLN A 275 -11.89 9.77 0.19
CA GLN A 275 -10.70 10.15 -0.55
C GLN A 275 -10.91 10.04 -2.06
N ARG A 276 -10.09 10.75 -2.85
CA ARG A 276 -10.19 10.79 -4.33
C ARG A 276 -8.89 10.34 -5.01
N PRO A 277 -8.47 9.07 -4.88
CA PRO A 277 -7.15 8.62 -5.35
C PRO A 277 -6.92 8.81 -6.85
N LEU A 278 -7.95 8.64 -7.70
CA LEU A 278 -7.81 8.87 -9.14
C LEU A 278 -7.42 10.33 -9.46
N ALA A 279 -7.94 11.32 -8.73
CA ALA A 279 -7.61 12.73 -8.96
C ALA A 279 -6.11 13.04 -8.78
N THR A 280 -5.38 12.16 -8.08
CA THR A 280 -3.94 12.29 -7.82
C THR A 280 -3.06 11.83 -8.98
N TYR A 281 -3.64 11.21 -10.02
CA TYR A 281 -2.91 10.63 -11.15
C TYR A 281 -2.46 11.68 -12.19
N GLY A 282 -2.88 12.93 -12.05
CA GLY A 282 -2.62 14.01 -13.00
C GLY A 282 -3.71 14.14 -14.08
N GLU A 283 -3.93 15.36 -14.53
CA GLU A 283 -5.09 15.71 -15.37
C GLU A 283 -5.08 14.96 -16.72
N GLU A 284 -3.90 14.76 -17.33
CA GLU A 284 -3.78 14.04 -18.59
C GLU A 284 -4.19 12.57 -18.48
N ASN A 285 -3.81 11.92 -17.37
CA ASN A 285 -4.19 10.54 -17.07
C ASN A 285 -5.69 10.43 -16.78
N ILE A 286 -6.30 11.41 -16.09
CA ILE A 286 -7.77 11.45 -15.92
C ILE A 286 -8.48 11.64 -17.26
N ARG A 287 -8.04 12.59 -18.10
CA ARG A 287 -8.57 12.78 -19.46
C ARG A 287 -8.42 11.51 -20.30
N PHE A 288 -7.31 10.78 -20.16
CA PHE A 288 -7.09 9.49 -20.81
C PHE A 288 -8.07 8.43 -20.32
N LEU A 289 -8.22 8.24 -19.00
CA LEU A 289 -9.12 7.27 -18.40
C LEU A 289 -10.58 7.50 -18.80
N LYS A 290 -11.03 8.76 -18.85
CA LYS A 290 -12.38 9.12 -19.35
C LYS A 290 -12.60 8.68 -20.79
N ARG A 291 -11.66 9.00 -21.71
CA ARG A 291 -11.73 8.55 -23.12
C ARG A 291 -11.71 7.03 -23.29
N VAL A 292 -11.01 6.30 -22.42
CA VAL A 292 -11.02 4.82 -22.45
C VAL A 292 -12.37 4.29 -21.95
N ALA A 293 -12.93 4.85 -20.88
CA ALA A 293 -14.27 4.48 -20.41
C ALA A 293 -15.33 4.74 -21.48
N GLU A 294 -15.36 5.93 -22.10
CA GLU A 294 -16.29 6.27 -23.19
C GLU A 294 -16.18 5.31 -24.40
N LYS A 295 -14.97 4.82 -24.71
CA LYS A 295 -14.73 3.92 -25.85
C LYS A 295 -15.12 2.46 -25.56
N TYR A 296 -14.80 1.96 -24.37
CA TYR A 296 -14.97 0.53 -24.02
C TYR A 296 -16.27 0.24 -23.27
N ASP A 297 -16.78 1.22 -22.54
CA ASP A 297 -18.05 1.20 -21.84
C ASP A 297 -18.93 2.40 -22.25
N PRO A 298 -19.38 2.48 -23.53
CA PRO A 298 -20.20 3.59 -24.02
C PRO A 298 -21.58 3.65 -23.34
N GLY A 299 -22.04 2.54 -22.75
CA GLY A 299 -23.24 2.48 -21.89
C GLY A 299 -22.98 2.92 -20.45
N GLN A 300 -21.73 3.20 -20.08
CA GLN A 300 -21.28 3.66 -18.76
C GLN A 300 -21.67 2.71 -17.60
N PHE A 301 -21.82 1.42 -17.86
CA PHE A 301 -22.18 0.40 -16.88
C PHE A 301 -21.21 0.35 -15.69
N PHE A 302 -19.90 0.36 -15.92
CA PHE A 302 -18.89 0.37 -14.86
C PHE A 302 -18.87 1.71 -14.11
N GLN A 303 -19.33 2.78 -14.76
CA GLN A 303 -19.43 4.11 -14.15
C GLN A 303 -20.69 4.29 -13.28
N TYR A 304 -21.79 3.57 -13.52
CA TYR A 304 -23.06 3.78 -12.78
C TYR A 304 -23.65 2.54 -12.10
N SER A 305 -23.38 1.33 -12.58
CA SER A 305 -24.04 0.10 -12.11
C SER A 305 -23.17 -0.76 -11.18
N VAL A 306 -21.84 -0.65 -11.25
CA VAL A 306 -20.94 -1.39 -10.34
C VAL A 306 -20.81 -0.62 -9.01
N PRO A 307 -21.13 -1.23 -7.85
CA PRO A 307 -20.99 -0.60 -6.54
C PRO A 307 -19.54 -0.58 -6.03
N GLY A 308 -19.21 0.40 -5.19
CA GLY A 308 -17.87 0.55 -4.59
C GLY A 308 -16.79 1.02 -5.56
N GLY A 309 -15.56 1.20 -5.07
CA GLY A 309 -14.42 1.66 -5.87
C GLY A 309 -14.54 3.11 -6.40
N PHE A 310 -13.48 3.54 -7.09
CA PHE A 310 -13.30 4.91 -7.59
C PHE A 310 -13.42 4.96 -9.12
N ARG A 311 -14.06 6.00 -9.67
CA ARG A 311 -14.39 6.08 -11.10
C ARG A 311 -13.87 7.37 -11.75
N PRO A 312 -13.48 7.34 -13.03
CA PRO A 312 -13.18 8.53 -13.82
C PRO A 312 -14.31 9.57 -13.85
N LYS A 313 -15.58 9.19 -13.71
CA LYS A 313 -16.70 10.15 -13.64
C LYS A 313 -16.76 10.99 -12.36
N ASP A 314 -16.12 10.55 -11.28
CA ASP A 314 -16.21 11.16 -9.94
C ASP A 314 -15.11 12.22 -9.70
N VAL A 315 -14.23 12.43 -10.69
CA VAL A 315 -13.02 13.29 -10.66
C VAL A 315 -12.87 14.12 -11.92
#